data_AF-A0A9W4N3B5-F1
#
_entry.id   AF-A0A9W4N3B5-F1
#
_cell.length_a   1.000
_cell.length_b   1.000
_cell.length_c   1.000
_cell.angle_alpha   90.00
_cell.angle_beta   90.00
_cell.angle_gamma   90.00
#
_symmetry.space_group_name_H-M   'P 1'
#
loop_
_entity.id
_entity.type
_entity.pdbx_description
1 polymer ?
#
loop_
_entity_poly.entity_id
_entity_poly.type
_entity_poly.pdbx_seq_one_letter_code
_entity_poly.pdbx_strand_id
1 'polypeptide(L)'
;MDYNTVTSDSSPHILLLAQPRTGSFLLQRMLGIEDQPNVHFDNHAPTHCEAAMLMEELGIASKGLEEWNESQKAQVMEHFASLTQSLLQRRAAAEADNKTLFYKDHPQFIWRLDARIQREDGGFDAILPQSDEAAHQAAATNPTILPVECLTSSRVVISVRHPALSSASAFRGHLEL
;
A
#
# COMPACT_ATOMS: atom_id res chain seq x y z
N MET A 1 -28.36 -29.90 -11.10
CA MET A 1 -27.81 -28.80 -10.27
C MET A 1 -26.49 -28.48 -10.88
N ASP A 2 -26.53 -27.61 -11.87
CA ASP A 2 -25.38 -27.28 -12.70
C ASP A 2 -24.60 -26.18 -11.98
N TYR A 3 -23.37 -26.52 -11.59
CA TYR A 3 -22.42 -25.54 -11.09
C TYR A 3 -22.06 -24.63 -12.26
N ASN A 4 -22.60 -23.42 -12.25
CA ASN A 4 -22.17 -22.35 -13.14
C ASN A 4 -20.65 -22.17 -13.00
N THR A 5 -19.93 -22.57 -14.04
CA THR A 5 -18.55 -22.17 -14.30
C THR A 5 -18.51 -20.65 -14.38
N VAL A 6 -17.95 -20.00 -13.37
CA VAL A 6 -17.52 -18.60 -13.49
C VAL A 6 -16.30 -18.60 -14.40
N THR A 7 -16.55 -18.34 -15.68
CA THR A 7 -15.52 -17.93 -16.63
C THR A 7 -15.23 -16.45 -16.38
N SER A 8 -14.14 -16.13 -15.68
CA SER A 8 -13.42 -14.87 -15.89
C SER A 8 -11.96 -15.21 -16.11
N ASP A 9 -11.53 -15.09 -17.35
CA ASP A 9 -10.26 -15.54 -17.92
C ASP A 9 -9.06 -14.64 -17.55
N SER A 10 -9.11 -13.93 -16.42
CA SER A 10 -7.98 -13.15 -15.91
C SER A 10 -7.46 -13.75 -14.60
N SER A 11 -6.16 -14.01 -14.55
CA SER A 11 -5.52 -14.40 -13.31
C SER A 11 -5.64 -13.24 -12.31
N PRO A 12 -6.21 -13.44 -11.10
CA PRO A 12 -6.43 -12.35 -10.17
C PRO A 12 -5.08 -11.74 -9.78
N HIS A 13 -4.97 -10.42 -9.87
CA HIS A 13 -3.79 -9.69 -9.41
C HIS A 13 -3.52 -10.00 -7.94
N ILE A 14 -2.27 -9.90 -7.50
CA ILE A 14 -1.87 -10.24 -6.14
C ILE A 14 -1.42 -8.98 -5.44
N LEU A 15 -2.09 -8.66 -4.32
CA LEU A 15 -1.66 -7.65 -3.37
C LEU A 15 -1.03 -8.34 -2.17
N LEU A 16 0.27 -8.14 -1.94
CA LEU A 16 0.94 -8.57 -0.72
C LEU A 16 1.09 -7.41 0.26
N LEU A 17 0.33 -7.43 1.35
CA LEU A 17 0.50 -6.52 2.48
C LEU A 17 1.43 -7.17 3.51
N ALA A 18 2.67 -6.72 3.57
CA ALA A 18 3.69 -7.31 4.44
C ALA A 18 4.44 -6.25 5.23
N GLN A 19 4.84 -6.57 6.46
CA GLN A 19 5.69 -5.70 7.26
C GLN A 19 7.08 -5.49 6.60
N PRO A 20 7.77 -4.36 6.85
CA PRO A 20 9.14 -4.12 6.39
C PRO A 20 10.09 -5.26 6.72
N ARG A 21 11.08 -5.48 5.84
CA ARG A 21 12.18 -6.46 6.04
C ARG A 21 11.73 -7.91 6.25
N THR A 22 10.60 -8.30 5.65
CA THR A 22 10.21 -9.70 5.49
C THR A 22 10.87 -10.34 4.28
N GLY A 23 10.86 -11.67 4.16
CA GLY A 23 11.29 -12.38 2.94
C GLY A 23 10.49 -12.01 1.67
N SER A 24 9.52 -11.10 1.79
CA SER A 24 8.77 -10.51 0.67
C SER A 24 9.67 -9.81 -0.35
N PHE A 25 10.81 -9.24 0.06
CA PHE A 25 11.75 -8.66 -0.90
C PHE A 25 12.42 -9.73 -1.77
N LEU A 26 12.75 -10.90 -1.19
CA LEU A 26 13.24 -12.03 -1.97
C LEU A 26 12.16 -12.55 -2.92
N LEU A 27 10.92 -12.65 -2.46
CA LEU A 27 9.78 -13.01 -3.31
C LEU A 27 9.61 -12.02 -4.47
N GLN A 28 9.67 -10.71 -4.21
CA GLN A 28 9.66 -9.68 -5.25
C GLN A 28 10.76 -9.91 -6.29
N ARG A 29 12.00 -10.20 -5.86
CA ARG A 29 13.10 -10.50 -6.78
C ARG A 29 12.89 -11.78 -7.60
N MET A 30 12.31 -12.81 -7.00
CA MET A 30 11.98 -14.06 -7.71
C MET A 30 10.88 -13.85 -8.76
N LEU A 31 9.88 -13.02 -8.44
CA LEU A 31 8.80 -12.64 -9.35
C LEU A 31 9.24 -11.61 -10.39
N GLY A 32 10.32 -10.88 -10.11
CA GLY A 32 10.93 -9.88 -10.98
C GLY A 32 12.11 -10.36 -11.81
N ILE A 33 12.25 -11.68 -11.98
CA ILE A 33 13.15 -12.24 -12.99
C ILE A 33 12.59 -11.86 -14.37
N GLU A 34 13.46 -11.49 -15.29
CA GLU A 34 13.07 -11.17 -16.68
C GLU A 34 12.30 -12.36 -17.29
N ASP A 35 11.35 -12.03 -18.16
CA ASP A 35 10.54 -13.02 -18.90
C ASP A 35 9.70 -13.99 -18.04
N GLN A 36 9.29 -13.58 -16.84
CA GLN A 36 8.29 -14.33 -16.09
C GLN A 36 7.00 -14.47 -16.94
N PRO A 37 6.56 -15.71 -17.24
CA PRO A 37 5.53 -15.96 -18.25
C PRO A 37 4.16 -15.46 -17.80
N ASN A 38 3.88 -15.50 -16.50
CA ASN A 38 2.53 -15.31 -15.95
C ASN A 38 2.42 -14.09 -15.03
N VAL A 39 3.53 -13.40 -14.75
CA VAL A 39 3.59 -12.32 -13.76
C VAL A 39 4.13 -11.06 -14.42
N HIS A 40 3.37 -9.97 -14.29
CA HIS A 40 3.84 -8.64 -14.60
C HIS A 40 4.47 -8.09 -13.32
N PHE A 41 5.77 -7.83 -13.39
CA PHE A 41 6.54 -7.32 -12.27
C PHE A 41 7.48 -6.22 -12.74
N ASP A 42 7.51 -5.13 -12.00
CA ASP A 42 8.41 -4.01 -12.21
C ASP A 42 9.31 -3.87 -10.97
N ASN A 43 10.62 -4.13 -11.15
CA ASN A 43 11.63 -4.05 -10.09
C ASN A 43 11.81 -2.63 -9.52
N HIS A 44 11.34 -1.61 -10.25
CA HIS A 44 11.44 -0.21 -9.86
C HIS A 44 10.08 0.40 -9.55
N ALA A 45 9.04 -0.43 -9.44
CA ALA A 45 7.71 0.04 -9.10
C ALA A 45 7.72 0.76 -7.74
N PRO A 46 7.23 2.00 -7.69
CA PRO A 46 7.20 2.73 -6.45
C PRO A 46 6.18 2.10 -5.49
N THR A 47 6.44 2.24 -4.20
CA THR A 47 5.56 1.74 -3.13
C THR A 47 5.11 2.90 -2.26
N HIS A 48 4.04 2.72 -1.50
CA HIS A 48 3.57 3.79 -0.60
C HIS A 48 4.54 4.08 0.57
N CYS A 49 5.60 3.28 0.72
CA CYS A 49 6.75 3.64 1.54
C CYS A 49 7.44 4.94 1.08
N GLU A 50 7.38 5.30 -0.20
CA GLU A 50 7.99 6.53 -0.72
C GLU A 50 7.31 7.78 -0.17
N ALA A 51 6.00 7.72 0.07
CA ALA A 51 5.29 8.81 0.76
C ALA A 51 5.81 9.00 2.19
N ALA A 52 6.17 7.92 2.90
CA ALA A 52 6.81 8.02 4.20
C ALA A 52 8.20 8.65 4.12
N MET A 53 8.97 8.35 3.06
CA MET A 53 10.27 9.00 2.83
C MET A 53 10.11 10.50 2.54
N LEU A 54 9.11 10.89 1.74
CA LEU A 54 8.80 12.31 1.52
C LEU A 54 8.44 13.02 2.82
N MET A 55 7.66 12.39 3.71
CA MET A 55 7.33 12.96 5.02
C MET A 55 8.58 13.16 5.90
N GLU A 56 9.57 12.27 5.83
CA GLU A 56 10.87 12.44 6.51
C GLU A 56 11.66 13.60 5.91
N GLU A 57 11.75 13.69 4.58
CA GLU A 57 12.44 14.77 3.86
C GLU A 57 11.86 16.16 4.15
N LEU A 58 10.53 16.25 4.28
CA LEU A 58 9.82 17.46 4.65
C LEU A 58 9.91 17.78 6.15
N GLY A 59 10.49 16.89 6.96
CA GLY A 59 10.60 17.04 8.42
C GLY A 59 9.24 17.05 9.13
N ILE A 60 8.30 16.24 8.62
CA ILE A 60 6.90 16.16 9.11
C ILE A 60 6.48 14.74 9.53
N ALA A 61 7.32 13.72 9.32
CA ALA A 61 7.01 12.33 9.66
C ALA A 61 6.65 12.11 11.15
N SER A 62 7.22 12.90 12.06
CA SER A 62 6.96 12.82 13.50
C SER A 62 5.91 13.82 13.99
N LYS A 63 5.32 14.63 13.10
CA LYS A 63 4.41 15.73 13.46
C LYS A 63 2.96 15.33 13.22
N GLY A 64 2.06 15.82 14.06
CA GLY A 64 0.62 15.70 13.81
C GLY A 64 0.21 16.49 12.57
N LEU A 65 -0.86 16.07 11.88
CA LEU A 65 -1.28 16.72 10.63
C LEU A 65 -1.72 18.18 10.83
N GLU A 66 -2.13 18.55 12.04
CA GLU A 66 -2.42 19.91 12.46
C GLU A 66 -1.19 20.83 12.41
N GLU A 67 0.01 20.27 12.51
CA GLU A 67 1.27 20.98 12.41
C GLU A 67 1.77 21.11 10.96
N TRP A 68 1.13 20.41 10.02
CA TRP A 68 1.49 20.46 8.60
C TRP A 68 0.89 21.71 7.98
N ASN A 69 1.71 22.46 7.24
CA ASN A 69 1.20 23.56 6.44
C ASN A 69 0.49 23.04 5.17
N GLU A 70 -0.30 23.90 4.53
CA GLU A 70 -1.09 23.52 3.34
C GLU A 70 -0.21 23.05 2.17
N SER A 71 1.00 23.58 2.03
CA SER A 71 1.94 23.13 0.99
C SER A 71 2.45 21.71 1.26
N GLN A 72 2.74 21.37 2.52
CA GLN A 72 3.16 20.02 2.91
C GLN A 72 2.04 19.00 2.68
N LYS A 73 0.80 19.33 3.09
CA LYS A 73 -0.37 18.49 2.84
C LYS A 73 -0.57 18.26 1.34
N ALA A 74 -0.50 19.31 0.54
CA ALA A 74 -0.65 19.23 -0.90
C ALA A 74 0.42 18.32 -1.53
N GLN A 75 1.70 18.49 -1.16
CA GLN A 75 2.80 17.67 -1.68
C GLN A 75 2.63 16.18 -1.35
N VAL A 76 2.27 15.84 -0.11
CA VAL A 76 2.08 14.44 0.28
C VAL A 76 0.87 13.84 -0.44
N MET A 77 -0.24 14.58 -0.55
CA MET A 77 -1.44 14.12 -1.27
C MET A 77 -1.18 13.94 -2.77
N GLU A 78 -0.46 14.86 -3.41
CA GLU A 78 -0.06 14.75 -4.82
C GLU A 78 0.85 13.54 -5.04
N HIS A 79 1.78 13.29 -4.11
CA HIS A 79 2.64 12.12 -4.18
C HIS A 79 1.84 10.81 -4.04
N PHE A 80 0.90 10.73 -3.09
CA PHE A 80 -0.01 9.57 -2.99
C PHE A 80 -0.84 9.36 -4.26
N ALA A 81 -1.34 10.43 -4.88
CA ALA A 81 -2.07 10.35 -6.14
C ALA A 81 -1.18 9.81 -7.27
N SER A 82 0.08 10.24 -7.34
CA SER A 82 1.05 9.74 -8.32
C SER A 82 1.34 8.24 -8.13
N LEU A 83 1.53 7.79 -6.89
CA LEU A 83 1.75 6.37 -6.56
C LEU A 83 0.54 5.50 -6.94
N THR A 84 -0.67 6.00 -6.67
CA THR A 84 -1.92 5.36 -7.07
C THR A 84 -2.06 5.27 -8.59
N GLN A 85 -1.75 6.36 -9.29
CA GLN A 85 -1.79 6.40 -10.75
C GLN A 85 -0.78 5.40 -11.36
N SER A 86 0.43 5.32 -10.82
CA SER A 86 1.43 4.34 -11.22
C SER A 86 0.94 2.90 -11.03
N LEU A 87 0.26 2.59 -9.91
CA LEU A 87 -0.34 1.28 -9.67
C LEU A 87 -1.40 0.93 -10.73
N LEU A 88 -2.29 1.87 -11.06
CA LEU A 88 -3.32 1.68 -12.08
C LEU A 88 -2.73 1.47 -13.48
N GLN A 89 -1.65 2.19 -13.82
CA GLN A 89 -0.96 2.02 -15.10
C GLN A 89 -0.30 0.63 -15.20
N ARG A 90 0.41 0.20 -14.16
CA ARG A 90 1.02 -1.15 -14.11
C ARG A 90 -0.02 -2.25 -14.17
N ARG A 91 -1.18 -2.04 -13.55
CA ARG A 91 -2.31 -2.95 -13.65
C ARG A 91 -2.82 -3.05 -15.08
N ALA A 92 -3.07 -1.92 -15.74
CA ALA A 92 -3.52 -1.91 -17.13
C ALA A 92 -2.51 -2.59 -18.06
N ALA A 93 -1.21 -2.40 -17.83
CA ALA A 93 -0.15 -3.09 -18.57
C ALA A 93 -0.18 -4.61 -18.34
N ALA A 94 -0.33 -5.06 -17.09
CA ALA A 94 -0.46 -6.48 -16.76
C ALA A 94 -1.69 -7.11 -17.42
N GLU A 95 -2.83 -6.42 -17.40
CA GLU A 95 -4.06 -6.87 -18.06
C GLU A 95 -3.88 -6.96 -19.60
N ALA A 96 -3.21 -5.99 -20.22
CA ALA A 96 -2.91 -6.00 -21.65
C ALA A 96 -2.01 -7.18 -22.05
N ASP A 97 -1.08 -7.58 -21.18
CA ASP A 97 -0.17 -8.71 -21.39
C ASP A 97 -0.78 -10.07 -20.97
N ASN A 98 -2.04 -10.08 -20.50
CA ASN A 98 -2.68 -11.24 -19.87
C ASN A 98 -1.86 -11.85 -18.72
N LYS A 99 -1.21 -11.00 -17.92
CA LYS A 99 -0.35 -11.35 -16.80
C LYS A 99 -0.96 -10.96 -15.46
N THR A 100 -0.56 -11.68 -14.42
CA THR A 100 -0.88 -11.33 -13.04
C THR A 100 0.01 -10.17 -12.59
N LEU A 101 -0.56 -9.00 -12.28
CA LEU A 101 0.18 -7.99 -11.53
C LEU A 101 0.45 -8.52 -10.12
N PHE A 102 1.71 -8.53 -9.71
CA PHE A 102 2.08 -8.68 -8.30
C PHE A 102 2.55 -7.33 -7.76
N TYR A 103 1.88 -6.83 -6.73
CA TYR A 103 2.32 -5.63 -6.01
C TYR A 103 2.37 -5.88 -4.52
N LYS A 104 3.40 -5.33 -3.87
CA LYS A 104 3.62 -5.47 -2.44
C LYS A 104 3.68 -4.09 -1.81
N ASP A 105 2.97 -3.95 -0.71
CA ASP A 105 3.00 -2.74 0.10
C ASP A 105 3.09 -3.05 1.59
N HIS A 106 3.25 -1.97 2.36
CA HIS A 106 3.31 -1.99 3.81
C HIS A 106 1.97 -1.51 4.38
N PRO A 107 1.30 -2.31 5.24
CA PRO A 107 0.01 -1.93 5.81
C PRO A 107 -0.01 -0.53 6.44
N GLN A 108 1.08 -0.11 7.08
CA GLN A 108 1.14 1.19 7.75
C GLN A 108 1.25 2.40 6.80
N PHE A 109 1.59 2.20 5.52
CA PHE A 109 1.82 3.30 4.57
C PHE A 109 0.67 3.49 3.57
N ILE A 110 -0.35 2.63 3.61
CA ILE A 110 -1.49 2.68 2.67
C ILE A 110 -2.75 3.30 3.26
N TRP A 111 -2.68 3.89 4.45
CA TRP A 111 -3.83 4.55 5.07
C TRP A 111 -4.04 5.94 4.48
N ARG A 112 -5.30 6.35 4.32
CA ARG A 112 -5.59 7.73 3.92
C ARG A 112 -5.26 8.67 5.08
N LEU A 113 -4.72 9.84 4.73
CA LEU A 113 -4.48 10.90 5.71
C LEU A 113 -5.78 11.37 6.36
N ASP A 114 -6.93 11.25 5.72
CA ASP A 114 -8.24 11.66 6.26
C ASP A 114 -9.04 10.50 6.89
N ALA A 115 -8.50 9.29 6.93
CA ALA A 115 -9.22 8.16 7.51
C ALA A 115 -9.22 8.26 9.03
N ARG A 116 -10.38 8.39 9.69
CA ARG A 116 -10.43 8.28 11.15
C ARG A 116 -10.39 6.81 11.59
N ILE A 117 -9.34 6.39 12.29
CA ILE A 117 -9.36 5.16 13.09
C ILE A 117 -9.49 5.57 14.56
N GLN A 118 -10.72 5.65 15.08
CA GLN A 118 -10.93 5.69 16.53
C GLN A 118 -10.78 4.26 17.06
N ARG A 119 -9.79 4.03 17.94
CA ARG A 119 -9.65 2.77 18.66
C ARG A 119 -10.30 2.89 20.04
N GLU A 120 -11.15 1.93 20.38
CA GLU A 120 -11.81 1.86 21.69
C GLU A 120 -10.86 1.41 22.82
N ASP A 121 -9.65 0.92 22.50
CA ASP A 121 -8.75 0.20 23.43
C ASP A 121 -7.46 0.96 23.80
N GLY A 122 -7.28 2.22 23.39
CA GLY A 122 -6.12 3.04 23.79
C GLY A 122 -4.76 2.59 23.24
N GLY A 123 -4.73 1.73 22.21
CA GLY A 123 -3.53 1.43 21.44
C GLY A 123 -3.30 2.47 20.32
N PHE A 124 -2.02 2.72 19.99
CA PHE A 124 -1.50 3.66 18.97
C PHE A 124 -2.58 4.41 18.16
N ASP A 125 -2.84 5.66 18.56
CA ASP A 125 -3.65 6.60 17.81
C ASP A 125 -2.89 6.97 16.52
N ALA A 126 -3.42 6.59 15.37
CA ALA A 126 -3.05 7.28 14.15
C ALA A 126 -3.79 8.62 14.18
N ILE A 127 -3.07 9.71 14.50
CA ILE A 127 -3.64 11.05 14.49
C ILE A 127 -3.96 11.39 13.03
N LEU A 128 -5.26 11.36 12.72
CA LEU A 128 -5.79 11.60 11.38
C LEU A 128 -6.85 12.72 11.49
N PRO A 129 -6.73 13.81 10.72
CA PRO A 129 -7.59 15.01 10.75
C PRO A 129 -9.07 14.71 10.59
N GLN A 130 -9.87 15.69 11.01
CA GLN A 130 -11.23 15.86 10.55
C GLN A 130 -11.20 16.30 9.08
N SER A 131 -11.55 15.41 8.16
CA SER A 131 -11.88 15.81 6.79
C SER A 131 -13.33 16.27 6.66
N ASP A 132 -13.67 16.79 5.50
CA ASP A 132 -15.03 17.07 5.05
C ASP A 132 -15.95 15.83 5.22
N GLU A 133 -17.27 16.00 5.39
CA GLU A 133 -18.22 14.89 5.61
C GLU A 133 -18.19 13.88 4.44
N ALA A 134 -18.02 14.36 3.21
CA ALA A 134 -17.91 13.51 2.02
C ALA A 134 -16.63 12.65 2.02
N ALA A 135 -15.52 13.22 2.49
CA ALA A 135 -14.25 12.50 2.63
C ALA A 135 -14.32 11.48 3.77
N HIS A 136 -15.01 11.81 4.87
CA HIS A 136 -15.31 10.87 5.95
C HIS A 136 -16.13 9.67 5.47
N GLN A 137 -17.16 9.90 4.65
CA GLN A 137 -18.03 8.81 4.19
C GLN A 137 -17.31 7.88 3.19
N ALA A 138 -16.42 8.44 2.36
CA ALA A 138 -15.52 7.64 1.52
C ALA A 138 -14.50 6.85 2.36
N ALA A 139 -13.87 7.48 3.35
CA ALA A 139 -12.91 6.81 4.24
C ALA A 139 -13.57 5.74 5.14
N ALA A 140 -14.83 5.91 5.51
CA ALA A 140 -15.59 4.92 6.28
C ALA A 140 -15.83 3.62 5.51
N THR A 141 -15.85 3.67 4.17
CA THR A 141 -16.03 2.49 3.31
C THR A 141 -14.71 1.92 2.81
N ASN A 142 -13.69 2.76 2.60
CA ASN A 142 -12.32 2.34 2.33
C ASN A 142 -11.32 3.30 3.02
N PRO A 143 -10.74 2.92 4.16
CA PRO A 143 -9.82 3.79 4.89
C PRO A 143 -8.40 3.81 4.28
N THR A 144 -8.19 3.13 3.15
CA THR A 144 -6.90 3.06 2.46
C THR A 144 -6.88 3.98 1.24
N ILE A 145 -5.68 4.43 0.87
CA ILE A 145 -5.44 5.17 -0.39
C ILE A 145 -5.52 4.26 -1.62
N LEU A 146 -5.59 2.94 -1.43
CA LEU A 146 -5.71 2.00 -2.54
C LEU A 146 -7.11 2.10 -3.17
N PRO A 147 -7.22 2.16 -4.51
CA PRO A 147 -8.51 2.15 -5.19
C PRO A 147 -9.33 0.90 -4.82
N VAL A 148 -10.64 1.05 -4.66
CA VAL A 148 -11.54 -0.06 -4.29
C VAL A 148 -11.43 -1.20 -5.31
N GLU A 149 -11.26 -0.87 -6.59
CA GLU A 149 -11.09 -1.82 -7.68
C GLU A 149 -9.82 -2.65 -7.48
N CYS A 150 -8.74 -2.05 -6.97
CA CYS A 150 -7.51 -2.78 -6.65
C CYS A 150 -7.70 -3.74 -5.47
N LEU A 151 -8.56 -3.41 -4.52
CA LEU A 151 -8.85 -4.28 -3.37
C LEU A 151 -9.80 -5.43 -3.73
N THR A 152 -10.83 -5.18 -4.54
CA THR A 152 -11.89 -6.16 -4.83
C THR A 152 -11.52 -7.16 -5.92
N SER A 153 -10.61 -6.80 -6.83
CA SER A 153 -10.19 -7.67 -7.94
C SER A 153 -8.79 -8.24 -7.77
N SER A 154 -8.11 -7.91 -6.66
CA SER A 154 -6.86 -8.58 -6.28
C SER A 154 -7.12 -9.67 -5.25
N ARG A 155 -6.34 -10.75 -5.31
CA ARG A 155 -6.13 -11.64 -4.18
C ARG A 155 -5.23 -10.94 -3.16
N VAL A 156 -5.83 -10.49 -2.07
CA VAL A 156 -5.10 -9.85 -0.96
C VAL A 156 -4.47 -10.93 -0.07
N VAL A 157 -3.16 -10.85 0.10
CA VAL A 157 -2.36 -11.70 0.98
C VAL A 157 -1.77 -10.81 2.07
N ILE A 158 -2.09 -11.10 3.33
CA ILE A 158 -1.59 -10.34 4.47
C ILE A 158 -0.57 -11.18 5.22
N SER A 159 0.66 -10.67 5.35
CA SER A 159 1.72 -11.28 6.15
C SER A 159 1.77 -10.61 7.53
N VAL A 160 1.06 -11.21 8.49
CA VAL A 160 1.06 -10.78 9.89
C VAL A 160 2.28 -11.39 10.60
N ARG A 161 3.08 -10.56 11.26
CA ARG A 161 4.13 -11.00 12.19
C ARG A 161 3.92 -10.35 13.55
N HIS A 162 4.29 -11.06 14.61
CA HIS A 162 4.30 -10.50 15.95
C HIS A 162 5.25 -9.30 16.01
N PRO A 163 4.85 -8.12 16.53
CA PRO A 163 5.68 -6.92 16.56
C PRO A 163 7.07 -7.12 17.19
N ALA A 164 7.17 -7.95 18.23
CA ALA A 164 8.45 -8.30 18.85
C ALA A 164 9.45 -9.00 17.91
N LEU A 165 8.96 -9.61 16.82
CA LEU A 165 9.79 -10.30 15.82
C LEU A 165 10.10 -9.41 14.60
N SER A 166 9.35 -8.33 14.38
CA SER A 166 9.61 -7.36 13.30
C SER A 166 10.47 -6.19 13.77
N SER A 167 10.40 -5.79 15.03
CA SER A 167 11.15 -4.65 15.59
C SER A 167 12.66 -4.89 15.58
N ALA A 168 13.12 -6.06 16.03
CA ALA A 168 14.55 -6.38 16.05
C ALA A 168 15.17 -6.35 14.63
N SER A 169 14.44 -6.81 13.62
CA SER A 169 14.89 -6.71 12.22
C SER A 169 14.90 -5.28 11.69
N ALA A 170 13.95 -4.44 12.13
CA ALA A 170 13.92 -3.03 11.76
C ALA A 170 15.11 -2.27 12.37
N PHE A 171 15.40 -2.46 13.67
CA PHE A 171 16.56 -1.84 14.33
C PHE A 171 17.89 -2.26 13.71
N ARG A 172 18.10 -3.54 13.41
CA ARG A 172 19.34 -4.00 12.76
C ARG A 172 19.55 -3.36 11.40
N GLY A 173 18.50 -3.26 10.58
CA GLY A 173 18.60 -2.64 9.26
C GLY A 173 18.79 -1.12 9.26
N HIS A 174 18.48 -0.44 10.38
CA HIS A 174 18.68 1.00 10.55
C HIS A 174 20.09 1.33 11.10
N LEU A 175 20.75 0.36 11.73
CA LEU A 175 22.12 0.47 12.24
C LEU A 175 23.20 0.12 11.20
N GLU A 176 22.81 -0.42 10.04
CA GLU A 176 23.71 -0.81 8.93
C GLU A 176 23.71 0.20 7.76
N LEU A 177 23.12 1.39 7.95
CA LEU A 177 23.21 2.55 7.05
C LEU A 177 24.11 3.62 7.68
#